data_AF-A0A7Y2E9J4-F1
#
_entry.id   AF-A0A7Y2E9J4-F1
#
_cell.length_a   1.000
_cell.length_b   1.000
_cell.length_c   1.000
_cell.angle_alpha   90.00
_cell.angle_beta   90.00
_cell.angle_gamma   90.00
#
_symmetry.space_group_name_H-M   'P 1'
#
loop_
_entity.id
_entity.type
_entity.pdbx_description
1 polymer ?
#
loop_
_entity_poly.entity_id
_entity_poly.type
_entity_poly.pdbx_seq_one_letter_code
_entity_poly.pdbx_strand_id
1 'polypeptide(L)'
;DQGVKVPDKEGAYKTASADRADRRAYDGAPPVIPHESFKMACRECHGSEGIYIQDLGYSPPSPHEMTSGMSAESRCQQCHVFQNTTASFKPTTFEGLAQDLGSGSRFWEGSPPTIPHQVFMRENCAACHSGPAAREEIRTTHPERERCQQCHVPQASQNTFSRQGDE
;
A
#
# COMPACT_ATOMS: atom_id res chain seq x y z
N ASP A 1 -17.38 0.22 13.82
CA ASP A 1 -15.97 -0.14 13.56
C ASP A 1 -15.84 -1.57 13.02
N GLN A 2 -16.67 -1.93 12.03
CA GLN A 2 -16.60 -3.25 11.41
C GLN A 2 -15.68 -3.14 10.20
N GLY A 3 -14.62 -3.97 10.16
CA GLY A 3 -13.62 -3.95 9.09
C GLY A 3 -14.23 -4.16 7.68
N VAL A 4 -13.42 -3.94 6.64
CA VAL A 4 -13.87 -4.16 5.26
C VAL A 4 -14.00 -5.66 5.00
N LYS A 5 -15.14 -6.15 4.51
CA LYS A 5 -15.34 -7.60 4.26
C LYS A 5 -14.43 -8.10 3.13
N VAL A 6 -13.95 -9.34 3.27
CA VAL A 6 -13.27 -10.05 2.17
C VAL A 6 -14.34 -10.57 1.20
N PRO A 7 -14.21 -10.33 -0.12
CA PRO A 7 -15.12 -10.89 -1.13
C PRO A 7 -15.26 -12.41 -0.99
N ASP A 8 -16.50 -12.90 -1.12
CA ASP A 8 -16.83 -14.33 -1.13
C ASP A 8 -16.40 -15.13 0.12
N LYS A 9 -16.14 -14.44 1.24
CA LYS A 9 -15.78 -15.03 2.54
C LYS A 9 -16.61 -14.41 3.66
N GLU A 10 -17.69 -15.09 4.04
CA GLU A 10 -18.56 -14.64 5.12
C GLU A 10 -17.80 -14.58 6.45
N GLY A 11 -18.00 -13.50 7.21
CA GLY A 11 -17.33 -13.28 8.50
C GLY A 11 -15.85 -12.90 8.41
N ALA A 12 -15.26 -12.85 7.21
CA ALA A 12 -13.87 -12.48 7.01
C ALA A 12 -13.70 -10.98 6.73
N TYR A 13 -12.69 -10.37 7.36
CA TYR A 13 -12.41 -8.94 7.27
C TYR A 13 -10.95 -8.67 6.87
N LYS A 14 -10.75 -7.61 6.09
CA LYS A 14 -9.44 -7.06 5.75
C LYS A 14 -8.90 -6.25 6.91
N THR A 15 -7.58 -6.19 7.04
CA THR A 15 -6.91 -5.25 7.94
C THR A 15 -7.23 -3.81 7.53
N ALA A 16 -7.62 -2.96 8.50
CA ALA A 16 -7.98 -1.57 8.22
C ALA A 16 -6.75 -0.76 7.75
N SER A 17 -7.00 0.35 7.04
CA SER A 17 -5.93 1.22 6.54
C SER A 17 -5.10 1.84 7.68
N ALA A 18 -5.71 2.10 8.84
CA ALA A 18 -5.04 2.57 10.05
C ALA A 18 -4.09 1.51 10.63
N ASP A 19 -4.56 0.27 10.85
CA ASP A 19 -3.73 -0.82 11.36
C ASP A 19 -2.54 -1.14 10.43
N ARG A 20 -2.71 -0.98 9.10
CA ARG A 20 -1.62 -1.14 8.13
C ARG A 20 -0.59 -0.01 8.24
N ALA A 21 -1.02 1.20 8.60
CA ALA A 21 -0.13 2.33 8.85
C ALA A 21 0.69 2.11 10.13
N ASP A 22 0.08 1.57 11.19
CA ASP A 22 0.76 1.28 12.47
C ASP A 22 1.88 0.23 12.35
N ARG A 23 1.84 -0.60 11.30
CA ARG A 23 2.91 -1.56 10.98
C ARG A 23 4.14 -0.89 10.34
N ARG A 24 4.12 0.43 10.16
CA ARG A 24 5.18 1.21 9.51
C ARG A 24 5.69 2.28 10.47
N ALA A 25 6.98 2.61 10.36
CA ALA A 25 7.53 3.74 11.09
C ALA A 25 7.01 5.10 10.55
N TYR A 26 6.76 5.18 9.25
CA TYR A 26 6.25 6.36 8.55
C TYR A 26 5.68 5.92 7.18
N ASP A 27 4.94 6.78 6.49
CA ASP A 27 4.44 6.46 5.15
C ASP A 27 5.58 6.24 4.15
N GLY A 28 5.58 5.07 3.50
CA GLY A 28 6.67 4.63 2.63
C GLY A 28 7.63 3.66 3.30
N ALA A 29 7.71 3.63 4.64
CA ALA A 29 8.57 2.66 5.32
C ALA A 29 8.08 1.23 5.08
N PRO A 30 8.99 0.24 4.91
CA PRO A 30 8.62 -1.17 4.87
C PRO A 30 7.81 -1.56 6.13
N PRO A 31 6.73 -2.35 5.99
CA PRO A 31 5.96 -2.82 7.12
C PRO A 31 6.73 -3.93 7.86
N VAL A 32 6.56 -3.98 9.18
CA VAL A 32 6.95 -5.16 9.97
C VAL A 32 6.07 -6.35 9.61
N ILE A 33 6.59 -7.57 9.82
CA ILE A 33 5.86 -8.82 9.66
C ILE A 33 5.16 -9.12 11.00
N PRO A 34 3.80 -9.09 11.06
CA PRO A 34 3.05 -9.19 12.31
C PRO A 34 2.68 -10.61 12.71
N HIS A 35 3.09 -11.61 11.93
CA HIS A 35 2.81 -13.03 12.16
C HIS A 35 4.13 -13.81 12.30
N GLU A 36 4.04 -15.02 12.82
CA GLU A 36 5.19 -15.93 12.92
C GLU A 36 5.66 -16.44 11.54
N SER A 37 6.86 -17.04 11.51
CA SER A 37 7.37 -17.66 10.29
C SER A 37 6.70 -19.01 10.03
N PHE A 38 5.98 -19.14 8.92
CA PHE A 38 5.39 -20.41 8.46
C PHE A 38 6.39 -21.35 7.77
N LYS A 39 7.70 -21.02 7.76
CA LYS A 39 8.77 -21.80 7.11
C LYS A 39 8.51 -22.08 5.62
N MET A 40 7.81 -21.17 4.94
CA MET A 40 7.53 -21.21 3.51
C MET A 40 7.95 -19.90 2.85
N ALA A 41 8.01 -19.88 1.52
CA ALA A 41 8.35 -18.64 0.81
C ALA A 41 7.25 -17.58 1.03
N CYS A 42 7.64 -16.34 1.30
CA CYS A 42 6.69 -15.25 1.57
C CYS A 42 5.67 -15.07 0.42
N ARG A 43 6.11 -15.32 -0.82
CA ARG A 43 5.32 -15.17 -2.04
C ARG A 43 4.15 -16.14 -2.17
N GLU A 44 4.19 -17.27 -1.48
CA GLU A 44 3.05 -18.20 -1.44
C GLU A 44 1.79 -17.49 -0.94
N CYS A 45 1.95 -16.48 -0.08
CA CYS A 45 0.85 -15.67 0.45
C CYS A 45 0.88 -14.20 -0.01
N HIS A 46 2.06 -13.64 -0.26
CA HIS A 46 2.27 -12.21 -0.56
C HIS A 46 2.65 -11.95 -2.04
N GLY A 47 2.10 -12.72 -2.98
CA GLY A 47 2.24 -12.48 -4.43
C GLY A 47 1.47 -11.25 -4.91
N SER A 48 1.10 -11.22 -6.20
CA SER A 48 0.56 -10.02 -6.87
C SER A 48 -0.81 -9.61 -6.37
N GLU A 49 -1.62 -10.60 -6.03
CA GLU A 49 -2.99 -10.44 -5.54
C GLU A 49 -3.11 -10.67 -4.02
N GLY A 50 -2.14 -11.39 -3.45
CA GLY A 50 -2.27 -11.95 -2.11
C GLY A 50 -3.31 -13.08 -2.05
N ILE A 51 -3.49 -13.68 -0.88
CA ILE A 51 -4.47 -14.75 -0.68
C ILE A 51 -5.21 -14.58 0.64
N TYR A 52 -6.42 -15.13 0.70
CA TYR A 52 -7.11 -15.30 1.97
C TYR A 52 -6.64 -16.57 2.68
N ILE A 53 -6.26 -16.45 3.95
CA ILE A 53 -5.92 -17.58 4.82
C ILE A 53 -6.97 -17.66 5.91
N GLN A 54 -7.57 -18.84 6.08
CA GLN A 54 -8.53 -19.08 7.15
C GLN A 54 -7.88 -18.78 8.51
N ASP A 55 -8.62 -18.13 9.39
CA ASP A 55 -8.21 -17.70 10.74
C ASP A 55 -7.13 -16.61 10.83
N LEU A 56 -6.43 -16.30 9.73
CA LEU A 56 -5.41 -15.23 9.68
C LEU A 56 -5.85 -14.00 8.89
N GLY A 57 -6.82 -14.15 7.98
CA GLY A 57 -7.33 -13.07 7.15
C GLY A 57 -6.66 -12.97 5.78
N TYR A 58 -6.82 -11.83 5.12
CA TYR A 58 -6.29 -11.60 3.77
C TYR A 58 -4.84 -11.11 3.82
N SER A 59 -3.94 -11.89 3.24
CA SER A 59 -2.54 -11.55 3.08
C SER A 59 -2.37 -10.37 2.11
N PRO A 60 -1.67 -9.30 2.49
CA PRO A 60 -1.47 -8.16 1.61
C PRO A 60 -0.61 -8.55 0.40
N PRO A 61 -1.06 -8.27 -0.84
CA PRO A 61 -0.23 -8.39 -2.03
C PRO A 61 1.02 -7.53 -1.96
N SER A 62 2.07 -7.97 -2.66
CA SER A 62 3.32 -7.21 -2.78
C SER A 62 3.12 -6.01 -3.71
N PRO A 63 3.30 -4.77 -3.21
CA PRO A 63 3.20 -3.56 -4.04
C PRO A 63 4.42 -3.42 -4.97
N HIS A 64 5.48 -4.17 -4.72
CA HIS A 64 6.75 -4.17 -5.44
C HIS A 64 7.10 -5.57 -5.91
N GLU A 65 6.16 -6.32 -6.48
CA GLU A 65 6.52 -7.60 -7.12
C GLU A 65 7.16 -7.41 -8.50
N MET A 66 6.89 -6.26 -9.14
CA MET A 66 7.38 -5.94 -10.48
C MET A 66 8.63 -5.06 -10.47
N THR A 67 9.16 -4.70 -9.29
CA THR A 67 10.35 -3.83 -9.23
C THR A 67 11.57 -4.59 -9.71
N SER A 68 12.13 -4.14 -10.84
CA SER A 68 13.29 -4.77 -11.46
C SER A 68 14.49 -4.83 -10.51
N GLY A 69 15.24 -5.93 -10.55
CA GLY A 69 16.45 -6.14 -9.74
C GLY A 69 16.21 -6.43 -8.25
N MET A 70 15.10 -5.99 -7.65
CA MET A 70 14.79 -6.28 -6.24
C MET A 70 13.78 -7.41 -6.06
N SER A 71 12.77 -7.45 -6.93
CA SER A 71 11.70 -8.44 -6.82
C SER A 71 12.13 -9.79 -7.36
N ALA A 72 12.85 -9.84 -8.48
CA ALA A 72 13.31 -11.10 -9.07
C ALA A 72 14.14 -11.97 -8.09
N GLU A 73 14.81 -11.34 -7.11
CA GLU A 73 15.69 -11.99 -6.14
C GLU A 73 15.09 -12.13 -4.73
N SER A 74 13.89 -11.59 -4.49
CA SER A 74 13.01 -11.85 -3.33
C SER A 74 13.68 -11.96 -1.96
N ARG A 75 14.61 -11.07 -1.62
CA ARG A 75 15.17 -10.97 -0.27
C ARG A 75 14.27 -10.13 0.64
N CYS A 76 13.02 -10.57 0.84
CA CYS A 76 12.00 -9.80 1.58
C CYS A 76 12.49 -9.36 2.96
N GLN A 77 13.23 -10.22 3.65
CA GLN A 77 13.76 -9.97 5.00
C GLN A 77 14.93 -8.96 5.05
N GLN A 78 15.39 -8.46 3.91
CA GLN A 78 16.31 -7.33 3.87
C GLN A 78 15.63 -6.03 4.36
N CYS A 79 14.33 -5.90 4.10
CA CYS A 79 13.55 -4.70 4.44
C CYS A 79 12.42 -5.01 5.43
N HIS A 80 11.79 -6.18 5.33
CA HIS A 80 10.68 -6.61 6.19
C HIS A 80 11.17 -7.45 7.35
N VAL A 81 11.04 -6.95 8.56
CA VAL A 81 11.50 -7.66 9.77
C VAL A 81 10.32 -8.16 10.60
N PHE A 82 10.49 -9.32 11.23
CA PHE A 82 9.52 -9.86 12.18
C PHE A 82 9.39 -8.95 13.40
N GLN A 83 8.15 -8.67 13.80
CA GLN A 83 7.89 -7.95 15.03
C GLN A 83 7.99 -8.91 16.23
N ASN A 84 9.04 -8.72 17.04
CA ASN A 84 9.25 -9.54 18.24
C ASN A 84 8.61 -8.93 19.51
N THR A 85 8.31 -7.63 19.49
CA THR A 85 7.71 -6.90 20.61
C THR A 85 7.00 -5.63 20.12
N THR A 86 6.02 -5.15 20.88
CA THR A 86 5.39 -3.84 20.70
C THR A 86 6.02 -2.77 21.61
N ALA A 87 6.88 -3.16 22.55
CA ALA A 87 7.55 -2.24 23.46
C ALA A 87 8.72 -1.54 22.75
N SER A 88 8.85 -0.23 22.97
CA SER A 88 10.04 0.53 22.57
C SER A 88 11.25 0.12 23.41
N PHE A 89 12.41 -0.10 22.79
CA PHE A 89 13.66 -0.33 23.52
C PHE A 89 14.05 0.87 24.40
N LYS A 90 13.86 2.09 23.85
CA LYS A 90 13.97 3.36 24.56
C LYS A 90 12.91 4.33 24.01
N PRO A 91 12.44 5.29 24.83
CA PRO A 91 11.58 6.37 24.33
C PRO A 91 12.26 7.11 23.17
N THR A 92 11.47 7.51 22.19
CA THR A 92 11.90 8.28 21.03
C THR A 92 10.92 9.42 20.78
N THR A 93 11.42 10.56 20.30
CA THR A 93 10.61 11.70 19.85
C THR A 93 10.43 11.70 18.33
N PHE A 94 10.75 10.59 17.66
CA PHE A 94 10.57 10.45 16.23
C PHE A 94 9.07 10.47 15.88
N GLU A 95 8.69 11.43 15.05
CA GLU A 95 7.35 11.52 14.46
C GLU A 95 7.45 11.14 12.98
N GLY A 96 6.82 10.04 12.60
CA GLY A 96 6.78 9.58 11.22
C GLY A 96 5.85 10.43 10.36
N LEU A 97 6.11 10.47 9.05
CA LEU A 97 5.16 11.00 8.08
C LEU A 97 3.86 10.18 8.14
N ALA A 98 2.74 10.88 8.37
CA ALA A 98 1.43 10.25 8.35
C ALA A 98 1.10 9.74 6.95
N GLN A 99 0.36 8.62 6.89
CA GLN A 99 -0.11 8.07 5.62
C GLN A 99 -1.20 8.97 5.03
N ASP A 100 -0.96 9.43 3.81
CA ASP A 100 -1.94 10.23 3.07
C ASP A 100 -2.89 9.31 2.29
N LEU A 101 -4.19 9.41 2.58
CA LEU A 101 -5.26 8.72 1.85
C LEU A 101 -6.03 9.68 0.91
N GLY A 102 -5.53 10.90 0.75
CA GLY A 102 -6.06 11.90 -0.16
C GLY A 102 -5.94 11.50 -1.62
N SER A 103 -6.83 12.05 -2.44
CA SER A 103 -6.71 11.96 -3.90
C SER A 103 -5.65 12.94 -4.40
N GLY A 104 -4.89 12.53 -5.40
CA GLY A 104 -3.97 13.44 -6.09
C GLY A 104 -4.70 14.58 -6.81
N SER A 105 -3.96 15.64 -7.07
CA SER A 105 -4.45 16.80 -7.81
C SER A 105 -4.95 16.44 -9.22
N ARG A 106 -5.86 17.26 -9.75
CA ARG A 106 -6.40 17.13 -11.11
C ARG A 106 -6.07 18.38 -11.89
N PHE A 107 -5.87 18.22 -13.20
CA PHE A 107 -5.66 19.36 -14.10
C PHE A 107 -6.98 20.11 -14.37
N TRP A 108 -8.08 19.38 -14.51
CA TRP A 108 -9.46 19.90 -14.59
C TRP A 108 -10.48 18.86 -14.08
N GLU A 109 -11.72 19.29 -13.89
CA GLU A 109 -12.84 18.48 -13.38
C GLU A 109 -13.21 17.32 -14.32
N GLY A 110 -12.66 16.14 -14.05
CA GLY A 110 -12.84 14.94 -14.89
C GLY A 110 -11.53 14.36 -15.43
N SER A 111 -10.43 15.12 -15.40
CA SER A 111 -9.09 14.58 -15.68
C SER A 111 -8.68 13.54 -14.64
N PRO A 112 -7.94 12.46 -14.98
CA PRO A 112 -7.42 11.51 -14.00
C PRO A 112 -6.60 12.22 -12.91
N PRO A 113 -6.74 11.84 -11.63
CA PRO A 113 -5.89 12.38 -10.58
C PRO A 113 -4.44 11.96 -10.79
N THR A 114 -3.50 12.82 -10.41
CA THR A 114 -2.10 12.46 -10.30
C THR A 114 -1.89 11.37 -9.23
N ILE A 115 -0.77 10.66 -9.28
CA ILE A 115 -0.37 9.74 -8.20
C ILE A 115 0.27 10.59 -7.09
N PRO A 116 -0.33 10.70 -5.89
CA PRO A 116 0.15 11.59 -4.83
C PRO A 116 1.31 11.00 -4.02
N HIS A 117 1.70 9.75 -4.29
CA HIS A 117 2.77 9.04 -3.59
C HIS A 117 3.87 8.56 -4.54
N GLN A 118 5.02 8.18 -3.97
CA GLN A 118 6.12 7.57 -4.72
C GLN A 118 5.69 6.24 -5.36
N VAL A 119 6.09 6.03 -6.62
CA VAL A 119 5.75 4.82 -7.38
C VAL A 119 6.81 3.73 -7.26
N PHE A 120 8.07 4.12 -7.04
CA PHE A 120 9.14 3.15 -6.82
C PHE A 120 8.82 2.27 -5.60
N MET A 121 8.93 0.96 -5.76
CA MET A 121 8.49 -0.06 -4.80
C MET A 121 6.98 -0.05 -4.49
N ARG A 122 6.17 0.56 -5.36
CA ARG A 122 4.70 0.58 -5.34
C ARG A 122 4.11 0.46 -6.76
N GLU A 123 4.81 -0.25 -7.64
CA GLU A 123 4.44 -0.38 -9.06
C GLU A 123 3.22 -1.26 -9.28
N ASN A 124 2.95 -2.21 -8.38
CA ASN A 124 1.71 -2.98 -8.37
C ASN A 124 0.57 -2.14 -7.75
N CYS A 125 -0.03 -1.30 -8.58
CA CYS A 125 -1.13 -0.41 -8.21
C CYS A 125 -2.32 -1.18 -7.62
N ALA A 126 -2.59 -2.37 -8.16
CA ALA A 126 -3.69 -3.24 -7.74
C ALA A 126 -3.56 -3.66 -6.28
N ALA A 127 -2.33 -3.78 -5.74
CA ALA A 127 -2.10 -4.18 -4.36
C ALA A 127 -2.79 -3.31 -3.30
N CYS A 128 -3.12 -2.07 -3.65
CA CYS A 128 -3.83 -1.14 -2.76
C CYS A 128 -5.13 -0.60 -3.36
N HIS A 129 -5.21 -0.45 -4.69
CA HIS A 129 -6.34 0.23 -5.34
C HIS A 129 -7.39 -0.73 -5.93
N SER A 130 -7.09 -2.03 -6.12
CA SER A 130 -8.06 -2.97 -6.70
C SER A 130 -7.98 -4.38 -6.08
N GLY A 131 -8.90 -5.25 -6.50
CA GLY A 131 -8.98 -6.60 -6.00
C GLY A 131 -9.44 -6.73 -4.53
N PRO A 132 -9.40 -7.97 -4.01
CA PRO A 132 -9.86 -8.27 -2.65
C PRO A 132 -9.04 -7.59 -1.56
N ALA A 133 -7.77 -7.24 -1.80
CA ALA A 133 -6.92 -6.55 -0.82
C ALA A 133 -7.01 -5.01 -0.85
N ALA A 134 -7.76 -4.45 -1.82
CA ALA A 134 -7.91 -3.01 -1.97
C ALA A 134 -8.38 -2.37 -0.66
N ARG A 135 -7.79 -1.21 -0.39
CA ARG A 135 -8.24 -0.29 0.64
C ARG A 135 -9.46 0.43 0.13
N GLU A 136 -10.54 0.39 0.91
CA GLU A 136 -11.83 0.93 0.46
C GLU A 136 -11.74 2.45 0.26
N GLU A 137 -10.95 3.14 1.08
CA GLU A 137 -10.79 4.59 1.06
C GLU A 137 -10.13 5.11 -0.22
N ILE A 138 -9.32 4.29 -0.89
CA ILE A 138 -8.57 4.67 -2.10
C ILE A 138 -8.86 3.74 -3.28
N ARG A 139 -9.95 2.98 -3.23
CA ARG A 139 -10.27 2.00 -4.26
C ARG A 139 -10.51 2.69 -5.60
N THR A 140 -9.95 2.12 -6.67
CA THR A 140 -10.20 2.61 -8.03
C THR A 140 -11.65 2.36 -8.43
N THR A 141 -12.23 3.29 -9.18
CA THR A 141 -13.58 3.18 -9.73
C THR A 141 -13.63 2.36 -11.02
N HIS A 142 -12.48 2.03 -11.59
CA HIS A 142 -12.34 1.30 -12.86
C HIS A 142 -11.26 0.21 -12.76
N PRO A 143 -11.52 -0.87 -12.00
CA PRO A 143 -10.53 -1.92 -11.75
C PRO A 143 -10.14 -2.69 -13.02
N GLU A 144 -10.93 -2.60 -14.09
CA GLU A 144 -10.65 -3.20 -15.40
C GLU A 144 -9.49 -2.53 -16.16
N ARG A 145 -9.03 -1.36 -15.69
CA ARG A 145 -7.93 -0.61 -16.31
C ARG A 145 -6.60 -0.92 -15.64
N GLU A 146 -5.89 -1.90 -16.19
CA GLU A 146 -4.65 -2.43 -15.61
C GLU A 146 -3.42 -1.52 -15.81
N ARG A 147 -3.41 -0.67 -16.85
CA ARG A 147 -2.28 0.24 -17.15
C ARG A 147 -2.45 1.60 -16.50
N CYS A 148 -2.46 1.65 -15.16
CA CYS A 148 -2.80 2.86 -14.40
C CYS A 148 -1.95 4.08 -14.78
N GLN A 149 -0.63 3.90 -14.97
CA GLN A 149 0.31 4.97 -15.32
C GLN A 149 0.15 5.50 -16.75
N GLN A 150 -0.70 4.90 -17.58
CA GLN A 150 -1.08 5.48 -18.88
C GLN A 150 -1.85 6.80 -18.70
N CYS A 151 -2.61 6.92 -17.60
CA CYS A 151 -3.48 8.06 -17.34
C CYS A 151 -3.11 8.79 -16.05
N HIS A 152 -2.70 8.05 -15.01
CA HIS A 152 -2.30 8.61 -13.72
C HIS A 152 -0.80 8.87 -13.70
N VAL A 153 -0.41 10.14 -13.80
CA VAL A 153 1.01 10.53 -13.81
C VAL A 153 1.48 10.82 -12.38
N PRO A 154 2.70 10.42 -11.98
CA PRO A 154 3.29 10.81 -10.71
C PRO A 154 3.32 12.32 -10.54
N GLN A 155 2.96 12.79 -9.35
CA GLN A 155 3.07 14.20 -9.02
C GLN A 155 4.55 14.59 -8.90
N ALA A 156 4.99 15.55 -9.71
CA ALA A 156 6.37 16.02 -9.69
C ALA A 156 6.67 16.97 -8.51
N SER A 157 5.67 17.69 -8.02
CA SER A 157 5.81 18.58 -6.86
C SER A 157 4.48 18.76 -6.13
N GLN A 158 4.52 19.00 -4.82
CA GLN A 158 3.33 19.31 -4.01
C GLN A 158 2.77 20.73 -4.26
N ASN A 159 3.50 21.56 -5.00
CA ASN A 159 3.07 22.93 -5.30
C ASN A 159 2.29 22.98 -6.62
N THR A 160 1.17 23.68 -6.61
CA THR A 160 0.50 24.08 -7.85
C THR A 160 1.39 25.10 -8.57
N PHE A 161 1.63 24.88 -9.86
CA PHE A 161 2.32 25.88 -10.67
C PHE A 161 1.45 27.15 -10.75
N SER A 162 1.91 28.23 -10.14
CA SER A 162 1.36 29.56 -10.35
C SER A 162 2.19 30.27 -11.41
N ARG A 163 1.54 30.74 -12.49
CA ARG A 163 2.20 31.66 -13.42
C ARG A 163 2.40 32.99 -12.70
N GLN A 164 3.60 33.56 -12.76
CA GLN A 164 3.83 34.91 -12.26
C GLN A 164 2.95 35.89 -13.04
N GLY A 165 2.00 36.54 -12.35
CA GLY A 165 1.20 37.65 -12.89
C GLY A 165 -0.32 37.49 -12.91
N ASP A 166 -0.88 36.40 -12.38
CA ASP A 166 -2.34 36.28 -12.21
C ASP A 166 -2.73 36.76 -10.79
N GLU A 167 -3.02 38.06 -10.67
CA GLU A 167 -3.88 38.65 -9.62
C GLU A 167 -5.35 38.65 -10.07
#